data_AF-A0A5B0NAI7-F1
#
_entry.id   AF-A0A5B0NAI7-F1
#
_cell.length_a   1.000
_cell.length_b   1.000
_cell.length_c   1.000
_cell.angle_alpha   90.00
_cell.angle_beta   90.00
_cell.angle_gamma   90.00
#
_symmetry.space_group_name_H-M   'P 1'
#
loop_
_entity.id
_entity.type
_entity.pdbx_description
1 polymer ?
#
loop_
_entity_poly.entity_id
_entity_poly.type
_entity_poly.pdbx_seq_one_letter_code
_entity_poly.pdbx_strand_id
1 'polypeptide(L)'
;MPTNGDIAPLRYFHACQPWLILLNNLAPGTLAGDLCAALATYGETIHCFVLVPTTSTGLAAFIHFADRGTAAEAAKDLHVN
;
A
#
# COMPACT_ATOMS: atom_id res chain seq x y z
N MET A 1 -3.53 -34.25 5.56
CA MET A 1 -3.26 -33.46 4.34
C MET A 1 -4.24 -32.30 4.34
N PRO A 2 -3.83 -31.02 4.34
CA PRO A 2 -4.78 -29.92 4.39
C PRO A 2 -5.50 -29.78 3.05
N THR A 3 -6.82 -29.60 3.11
CA THR A 3 -7.74 -29.47 2.00
C THR A 3 -7.54 -28.14 1.27
N ASN A 4 -7.59 -28.22 -0.06
CA ASN A 4 -7.19 -27.23 -1.06
C ASN A 4 -8.17 -26.03 -1.19
N GLY A 5 -8.68 -25.51 -0.06
CA GLY A 5 -9.88 -24.66 -0.04
C GLY A 5 -9.68 -23.16 0.23
N ASP A 6 -8.55 -22.71 0.77
CA ASP A 6 -8.40 -21.32 1.25
C ASP A 6 -7.09 -20.64 0.84
N ILE A 7 -6.46 -21.11 -0.24
CA ILE A 7 -5.34 -20.37 -0.83
C ILE A 7 -5.96 -19.30 -1.72
N ALA A 8 -6.13 -18.08 -1.17
CA ALA A 8 -6.43 -16.90 -1.95
C ALA A 8 -5.53 -16.90 -3.20
N PRO A 9 -6.06 -16.60 -4.41
CA PRO A 9 -5.30 -16.77 -5.64
C PRO A 9 -3.97 -16.04 -5.51
N LEU A 10 -2.87 -16.77 -5.75
CA LEU A 10 -1.52 -16.20 -5.80
C LEU A 10 -1.51 -15.13 -6.90
N ARG A 11 -1.66 -13.87 -6.51
CA ARG A 11 -1.56 -12.72 -7.42
C ARG A 11 -0.10 -12.35 -7.52
N TYR A 12 0.58 -12.91 -8.53
CA TYR A 12 1.91 -12.46 -8.91
C TYR A 12 1.81 -11.05 -9.47
N PHE A 13 2.33 -10.06 -8.73
CA PHE A 13 2.41 -8.68 -9.20
C PHE A 13 3.55 -8.57 -10.20
N HIS A 14 3.21 -8.64 -11.49
CA HIS A 14 4.09 -8.19 -12.54
C HIS A 14 3.99 -6.66 -12.62
N ALA A 15 4.53 -5.98 -11.61
CA ALA A 15 4.66 -4.52 -11.61
C ALA A 15 5.71 -4.14 -12.66
N CYS A 16 5.30 -4.10 -13.93
CA CYS A 16 6.05 -3.40 -14.96
C CYS A 16 6.01 -1.91 -14.63
N GLN A 17 7.08 -1.43 -13.97
CA GLN A 17 7.39 -0.03 -13.65
C GLN A 17 6.98 0.48 -12.25
N PRO A 18 7.80 1.35 -11.61
CA PRO A 18 8.08 1.31 -10.18
C PRO A 18 7.31 2.35 -9.34
N TRP A 19 6.04 2.63 -9.63
CA TRP A 19 5.29 3.68 -8.93
C TRP A 19 4.71 3.21 -7.57
N LEU A 20 5.54 2.48 -6.84
CA LEU A 20 5.27 1.97 -5.50
C LEU A 20 5.85 2.93 -4.46
N ILE A 21 5.03 3.33 -3.49
CA ILE A 21 5.51 4.00 -2.29
C ILE A 21 5.31 3.08 -1.08
N LEU A 22 6.28 3.11 -0.16
CA LEU A 22 6.18 2.46 1.14
C LEU A 22 5.90 3.53 2.20
N LEU A 23 4.76 3.42 2.87
CA LEU A 23 4.45 4.19 4.05
C LEU A 23 4.72 3.34 5.28
N ASN A 24 5.38 3.93 6.27
CA ASN A 24 5.64 3.32 7.57
C ASN A 24 5.01 4.17 8.67
N ASN A 25 5.01 3.65 9.90
CA ASN A 25 4.53 4.38 11.08
C ASN A 25 3.04 4.81 10.98
N LEU A 26 2.23 3.98 10.33
CA LEU A 26 0.79 4.21 10.25
C LEU A 26 0.14 3.93 11.61
N ALA A 27 -0.89 4.71 11.92
CA ALA A 27 -1.64 4.58 13.16
C ALA A 27 -2.28 3.17 13.24
N PRO A 28 -2.25 2.50 14.41
CA PRO A 28 -2.91 1.22 14.59
C PRO A 28 -4.39 1.28 14.19
N GLY A 29 -4.85 0.28 13.44
CA GLY A 29 -6.22 0.23 12.93
C GLY A 29 -6.46 0.94 11.60
N THR A 30 -5.44 1.58 11.01
CA THR A 30 -5.52 2.17 9.66
C THR A 30 -5.84 1.07 8.64
N LEU A 31 -6.90 1.25 7.86
CA LEU A 31 -7.31 0.33 6.81
C LEU A 31 -6.81 0.81 5.44
N ALA A 32 -6.74 -0.12 4.48
CA ALA A 32 -6.39 0.22 3.11
C ALA A 32 -7.35 1.25 2.49
N GLY A 33 -8.63 1.22 2.88
CA GLY A 33 -9.63 2.20 2.43
C GLY A 33 -9.32 3.62 2.91
N ASP A 34 -8.86 3.77 4.15
CA ASP A 34 -8.49 5.08 4.72
C ASP A 34 -7.27 5.66 4.00
N LEU A 35 -6.29 4.81 3.71
CA LEU A 35 -5.10 5.19 2.93
C LEU A 35 -5.47 5.60 1.51
N CYS A 36 -6.31 4.81 0.82
CA CYS A 36 -6.78 5.17 -0.52
C CYS A 36 -7.54 6.50 -0.51
N ALA A 37 -8.40 6.74 0.50
CA ALA A 37 -9.13 7.99 0.62
C ALA A 37 -8.21 9.19 0.87
N ALA A 38 -7.20 9.04 1.73
CA ALA A 38 -6.20 10.08 1.99
C ALA A 38 -5.33 10.37 0.76
N LEU A 39 -4.95 9.34 0.02
CA LEU A 39 -4.07 9.44 -1.14
C LEU A 39 -4.80 9.83 -2.43
N ALA A 40 -6.13 9.78 -2.44
CA ALA A 40 -6.96 10.24 -3.56
C ALA A 40 -6.72 11.72 -3.91
N THR A 41 -6.18 12.52 -2.99
CA THR A 41 -5.81 13.91 -3.27
C THR A 41 -4.66 14.04 -4.27
N TYR A 42 -3.79 13.02 -4.37
CA TYR A 42 -2.67 13.00 -5.32
C TYR A 42 -3.08 12.36 -6.65
N GLY A 43 -3.97 11.37 -6.61
CA GLY A 43 -4.48 10.70 -7.79
C GLY A 43 -4.97 9.28 -7.51
N GLU A 44 -5.22 8.54 -8.59
CA GLU A 44 -5.81 7.20 -8.50
C GLU A 44 -4.81 6.18 -7.97
N THR A 45 -5.21 5.51 -6.87
CA THR A 45 -4.48 4.37 -6.29
C THR A 45 -5.02 3.07 -6.90
N ILE A 46 -4.16 2.33 -7.58
CA ILE A 46 -4.50 1.05 -8.21
C ILE A 46 -4.51 -0.08 -7.17
N HIS A 47 -3.53 -0.07 -6.26
CA HIS A 47 -3.43 -1.06 -5.20
C HIS A 47 -2.95 -0.44 -3.89
N CYS A 48 -3.50 -0.92 -2.77
CA CYS A 48 -3.06 -0.56 -1.43
C CYS A 48 -3.03 -1.82 -0.55
N PHE A 49 -1.86 -2.12 0.02
CA PHE A 49 -1.66 -3.26 0.91
C PHE A 49 -1.20 -2.76 2.26
N VAL A 50 -2.01 -2.95 3.29
CA VAL A 50 -1.60 -2.68 4.68
C VAL A 50 -0.91 -3.93 5.21
N LEU A 51 0.35 -3.74 5.59
CA LEU A 51 1.16 -4.72 6.31
C LEU A 51 0.85 -4.57 7.80
N VAL A 52 0.27 -5.62 8.37
CA VAL A 52 0.10 -5.74 9.81
C VAL A 52 1.31 -6.52 10.35
N PRO A 53 2.26 -5.85 11.04
CA PRO A 53 3.39 -6.56 11.61
C PRO A 53 2.91 -7.49 12.72
N THR A 54 3.47 -8.68 12.78
CA THR A 54 3.23 -9.63 13.88
C THR A 54 4.04 -9.31 15.13
N THR A 55 5.05 -8.44 15.03
CA THR A 55 6.05 -8.20 16.10
C THR A 55 6.41 -6.73 16.35
N SER A 56 5.88 -5.77 15.58
CA SER A 56 6.18 -4.34 15.75
C SER A 56 4.92 -3.50 15.95
N THR A 57 5.08 -2.34 16.61
CA THR A 57 4.01 -1.43 17.00
C THR A 57 3.51 -0.50 15.88
N GLY A 58 4.14 -0.51 14.70
CA GLY A 58 3.83 0.42 13.61
C GLY A 58 3.34 -0.31 12.37
N LEU A 59 2.14 0.05 11.89
CA LEU A 59 1.63 -0.45 10.61
C LEU A 59 2.45 0.14 9.45
N ALA A 60 2.62 -0.64 8.40
CA ALA A 60 3.21 -0.19 7.15
C ALA A 60 2.24 -0.44 6.00
N ALA A 61 2.39 0.25 4.87
CA ALA A 61 1.59 0.00 3.70
C ALA A 61 2.37 0.19 2.40
N PHE A 62 2.10 -0.68 1.44
CA PHE A 62 2.52 -0.52 0.06
C PHE A 62 1.37 0.09 -0.74
N ILE A 63 1.62 1.23 -1.38
CA ILE A 63 0.67 1.87 -2.28
C ILE A 63 1.23 1.91 -3.69
N HIS A 64 0.36 1.59 -4.65
CA HIS A 64 0.64 1.59 -6.07
C HIS A 64 -0.27 2.62 -6.75
N PHE A 65 0.33 3.64 -7.33
CA PHE A 65 -0.41 4.65 -8.10
C PHE A 65 -0.50 4.29 -9.58
N ALA A 66 -1.53 4.82 -10.22
CA ALA A 66 -1.71 4.72 -11.67
C ALA A 66 -0.65 5.53 -12.43
N ASP A 67 -0.26 6.69 -11.88
CA ASP A 67 0.62 7.65 -12.52
C ASP A 67 1.93 7.87 -11.75
N ARG A 68 3.01 8.08 -12.52
CA ARG A 68 4.35 8.39 -11.99
C ARG A 68 4.39 9.72 -11.26
N GLY A 69 3.80 10.76 -11.84
CA GLY A 69 3.81 12.11 -11.30
C GLY A 69 3.12 12.13 -9.96
N THR A 70 1.94 11.53 -9.88
CA THR A 70 1.20 11.32 -8.63
C THR A 70 2.04 10.61 -7.56
N ALA A 71 2.72 9.50 -7.91
CA ALA A 71 3.55 8.78 -6.96
C ALA A 71 4.74 9.64 -6.47
N ALA A 72 5.35 10.42 -7.35
CA ALA A 72 6.47 11.29 -7.01
C ALA A 72 6.04 12.47 -6.11
N GLU A 73 4.89 13.09 -6.38
CA GLU A 73 4.35 14.16 -5.54
C GLU A 73 3.93 13.61 -4.16
N ALA A 74 3.23 12.47 -4.12
CA ALA A 74 2.89 11.81 -2.88
C ALA A 74 4.14 11.42 -2.07
N ALA A 75 5.17 10.89 -2.73
CA ALA A 75 6.43 10.56 -2.07
C ALA A 75 7.14 11.80 -1.52
N LYS A 76 7.15 12.93 -2.24
CA LYS A 76 7.75 14.18 -1.75
C LYS A 76 7.03 14.70 -0.52
N ASP A 77 5.70 14.79 -0.57
CA ASP A 77 4.91 15.32 0.55
C ASP A 77 4.96 14.40 1.78
N LEU A 78 5.00 13.08 1.57
CA LEU A 78 5.00 12.10 2.66
C LEU A 78 6.39 11.76 3.20
N HIS A 79 7.48 12.24 2.57
CA HIS A 79 8.86 12.04 3.05
C HIS A 79 9.28 13.03 4.15
N VAL A 80 8.47 14.05 4.46
CA VAL A 80 8.86 15.17 5.34
C VAL A 80 8.38 15.02 6.80
N ASN A 81 8.22 13.80 7.32
CA ASN A 81 7.89 13.59 8.74
C ASN A 81 8.75 12.54 9.42
#